data_AF-S6GME1-F1
#
_entry.id   AF-S6GME1-F1
#
_cell.length_a   1.000
_cell.length_b   1.000
_cell.length_c   1.000
_cell.angle_alpha   90.00
_cell.angle_beta   90.00
_cell.angle_gamma   90.00
#
_symmetry.space_group_name_H-M   'P 1'
#
loop_
_entity.id
_entity.type
_entity.pdbx_description
1 polymer ?
#
loop_
_entity_poly.entity_id
_entity_poly.type
_entity_poly.pdbx_seq_one_letter_code
_entity_poly.pdbx_strand_id
1 'polypeptide(L)'
;MSQILTEILDNIRTEYVQILEHSSGLEPFLNAEKLCQKQLSISTDQLARIISEDPNLLAARAGALIRGMHQSENPSAGSIISANIRSAALEALLDAAVHYGWLQVNEEGMMQIGEDEIEAADTVLQISEDYSQSKTALQNINNPGVSVLNKLMHSAEGEFVKQLDSQVLDAYTLAIEIAAAHSVFTPEEIAPLVVENPLLLGLRADDLVLDDVFESDPPAGIIISSHITQMVIDHLLELATERGALALDGEGQLILPSNEDEPPMVH
;
A
#
# COMPACT_ATOMS: atom_id res chain seq x y z
N MET A 1 5.56 -7.29 14.81
CA MET A 1 4.30 -6.95 15.49
C MET A 1 4.45 -5.60 16.15
N SER A 2 3.75 -4.60 15.61
CA SER A 2 3.80 -3.21 16.07
C SER A 2 3.27 -3.08 17.50
N GLN A 3 3.97 -2.31 18.34
CA GLN A 3 3.52 -2.03 19.71
C GLN A 3 2.30 -1.12 19.70
N ILE A 4 2.30 -0.09 18.83
CA ILE A 4 1.14 0.81 18.65
C ILE A 4 -0.11 0.00 18.28
N LEU A 5 0.02 -0.90 17.30
CA LEU A 5 -1.10 -1.72 16.88
C LEU A 5 -1.56 -2.67 17.99
N THR A 6 -0.62 -3.29 18.71
CA THR A 6 -0.94 -4.19 19.83
C THR A 6 -1.73 -3.46 20.92
N GLU A 7 -1.31 -2.25 21.31
CA GLU A 7 -2.01 -1.43 22.30
C GLU A 7 -3.42 -1.04 21.84
N ILE A 8 -3.60 -0.69 20.57
CA ILE A 8 -4.92 -0.39 20.00
C ILE A 8 -5.82 -1.62 20.05
N LEU A 9 -5.33 -2.78 19.58
CA LEU A 9 -6.10 -4.03 19.55
C LEU A 9 -6.45 -4.52 20.97
N ASP A 10 -5.55 -4.37 21.93
CA ASP A 10 -5.81 -4.73 23.33
C ASP A 10 -6.88 -3.85 23.98
N ASN A 11 -6.86 -2.54 23.69
CA ASN A 11 -7.90 -1.61 24.14
C ASN A 11 -9.27 -1.95 23.53
N ILE A 12 -9.30 -2.20 22.22
CA ILE A 12 -10.53 -2.62 21.51
C ILE A 12 -11.06 -3.92 22.12
N ARG A 13 -10.21 -4.94 22.29
CA ARG A 13 -10.64 -6.21 22.90
C ARG A 13 -11.21 -6.02 24.30
N THR A 14 -10.57 -5.19 25.12
CA THR A 14 -11.02 -4.91 26.50
C THR A 14 -12.37 -4.21 26.51
N GLU A 15 -12.57 -3.18 25.67
CA GLU A 15 -13.84 -2.46 25.56
C GLU A 15 -14.94 -3.36 25.00
N TYR A 16 -14.62 -4.23 24.04
CA TYR A 16 -15.55 -5.19 23.46
C TYR A 16 -16.12 -6.17 24.49
N VAL A 17 -15.24 -6.80 25.27
CA VAL A 17 -15.64 -7.73 26.34
C VAL A 17 -16.52 -7.00 27.36
N GLN A 18 -16.15 -5.78 27.76
CA GLN A 18 -16.97 -4.98 28.67
C GLN A 18 -18.36 -4.69 28.09
N ILE A 19 -18.46 -4.28 26.82
CA ILE A 19 -19.75 -4.00 26.17
C ILE A 19 -20.65 -5.25 26.23
N LEU A 20 -20.13 -6.40 25.85
CA LEU A 20 -20.92 -7.64 25.80
C LEU A 20 -21.24 -8.21 27.19
N GLU A 21 -20.37 -8.04 28.18
CA GLU A 21 -20.71 -8.36 29.57
C GLU A 21 -21.90 -7.53 30.07
N HIS A 22 -21.93 -6.23 29.76
CA HIS A 22 -23.02 -5.34 30.18
C HIS A 22 -24.32 -5.56 29.38
N SER A 23 -24.23 -5.95 28.10
CA SER A 23 -25.38 -6.23 27.25
C SER A 23 -25.87 -7.68 27.33
N SER A 24 -25.25 -8.52 28.18
CA SER A 24 -25.53 -9.97 28.25
C SER A 24 -25.31 -10.70 26.93
N GLY A 25 -24.31 -10.28 26.14
CA GLY A 25 -23.93 -10.91 24.87
C GLY A 25 -24.83 -10.58 23.69
N LEU A 26 -25.60 -9.49 23.77
CA LEU A 26 -26.44 -9.06 22.65
C LEU A 26 -25.60 -8.45 21.52
N GLU A 27 -25.90 -8.85 20.29
CA GLU A 27 -25.34 -8.32 19.04
C GLU A 27 -23.78 -8.26 19.03
N PRO A 28 -23.10 -9.41 19.16
CA PRO A 28 -21.63 -9.46 19.21
C PRO A 28 -20.95 -8.95 17.94
N PHE A 29 -21.51 -9.21 16.75
CA PHE A 29 -20.96 -8.79 15.47
C PHE A 29 -21.12 -7.27 15.25
N LEU A 30 -22.32 -6.73 15.47
CA LEU A 30 -22.59 -5.30 15.30
C LEU A 30 -21.77 -4.45 16.27
N ASN A 31 -21.61 -4.91 17.52
CA ASN A 31 -20.77 -4.21 18.50
C ASN A 31 -19.29 -4.26 18.12
N ALA A 32 -18.81 -5.39 17.57
CA ALA A 32 -17.44 -5.51 17.09
C ALA A 32 -17.18 -4.54 15.92
N GLU A 33 -18.08 -4.50 14.94
CA GLU A 33 -17.99 -3.61 13.78
C GLU A 33 -18.00 -2.14 14.18
N LYS A 34 -18.92 -1.72 15.05
CA LYS A 34 -18.97 -0.35 15.58
C LYS A 34 -17.69 0.04 16.31
N LEU A 35 -17.13 -0.88 17.09
CA LEU A 35 -15.92 -0.63 17.87
C LEU A 35 -14.69 -0.52 16.97
N CYS A 36 -14.55 -1.45 16.03
CA CYS A 36 -13.53 -1.41 14.99
C CYS A 36 -13.60 -0.10 14.20
N GLN A 37 -14.78 0.30 13.73
CA GLN A 37 -14.93 1.57 13.00
C GLN A 37 -14.53 2.78 13.85
N LYS A 38 -14.90 2.81 15.13
CA LYS A 38 -14.60 3.93 16.03
C LYS A 38 -13.11 4.05 16.37
N GLN A 39 -12.42 2.92 16.58
CA GLN A 39 -11.04 2.91 17.10
C GLN A 39 -9.97 2.62 16.05
N LEU A 40 -10.33 2.01 14.93
CA LEU A 40 -9.42 1.70 13.81
C LEU A 40 -9.54 2.69 12.64
N SER A 41 -10.08 3.89 12.87
CA SER A 41 -9.90 5.01 11.93
C SER A 41 -8.46 5.53 11.99
N ILE A 42 -7.53 4.76 11.42
CA ILE A 42 -6.10 5.03 11.46
C ILE A 42 -5.75 6.09 10.40
N SER A 43 -5.30 7.25 10.84
CA SER A 43 -4.80 8.31 9.94
C SER A 43 -3.55 7.88 9.16
N THR A 44 -3.29 8.49 8.00
CA THR A 44 -2.10 8.25 7.16
C THR A 44 -0.79 8.30 7.95
N ASP A 45 -0.63 9.33 8.78
CA ASP A 45 0.58 9.53 9.59
C ASP A 45 0.74 8.44 10.68
N GLN A 46 -0.36 7.98 11.24
CA GLN A 46 -0.35 6.90 12.24
C GLN A 46 -0.10 5.54 11.58
N LEU A 47 -0.69 5.29 10.41
CA LEU A 47 -0.49 4.07 9.65
C LEU A 47 0.98 3.92 9.23
N ALA A 48 1.62 5.01 8.79
CA ALA A 48 3.05 5.01 8.48
C ALA A 48 3.92 4.62 9.69
N ARG A 49 3.56 5.05 10.90
CA ARG A 49 4.28 4.64 12.14
C ARG A 49 4.08 3.16 12.46
N ILE A 50 2.86 2.67 12.29
CA ILE A 50 2.54 1.24 12.49
C ILE A 50 3.36 0.38 11.50
N ILE A 51 3.44 0.80 10.23
CA ILE A 51 4.25 0.11 9.19
C ILE A 51 5.74 0.14 9.53
N SER A 52 6.24 1.24 10.10
CA SER A 52 7.63 1.33 10.57
C SER A 52 7.98 0.26 11.62
N GLU A 53 7.04 -0.05 12.52
CA GLU A 53 7.21 -1.07 13.56
C GLU A 53 6.90 -2.49 13.05
N ASP A 54 6.07 -2.63 12.03
CA ASP A 54 5.74 -3.89 11.40
C ASP A 54 5.66 -3.80 9.86
N PRO A 55 6.82 -3.87 9.18
CA PRO A 55 6.88 -3.77 7.72
C PRO A 55 6.07 -4.86 6.99
N ASN A 56 5.86 -6.02 7.61
CA ASN A 56 5.11 -7.14 7.00
C ASN A 56 3.69 -6.75 6.59
N LEU A 57 3.13 -5.69 7.18
CA LEU A 57 1.84 -5.14 6.78
C LEU A 57 1.80 -4.71 5.30
N LEU A 58 2.94 -4.39 4.69
CA LEU A 58 3.04 -4.08 3.26
C LEU A 58 2.78 -5.29 2.35
N ALA A 59 2.84 -6.51 2.90
CA ALA A 59 2.46 -7.72 2.16
C ALA A 59 0.94 -7.95 2.11
N ALA A 60 0.15 -7.10 2.78
CA ALA A 60 -1.31 -7.18 2.78
C ALA A 60 -1.90 -7.01 1.37
N ARG A 61 -2.99 -7.72 1.12
CA ARG A 61 -3.74 -7.74 -0.15
C ARG A 61 -5.20 -7.33 0.09
N ALA A 62 -5.85 -6.75 -0.91
CA ALA A 62 -7.22 -6.26 -0.75
C ALA A 62 -8.20 -7.41 -0.57
N GLY A 63 -8.06 -8.47 -1.37
CA GLY A 63 -9.02 -9.56 -1.45
C GLY A 63 -10.46 -9.05 -1.60
N ALA A 64 -11.36 -9.55 -0.75
CA ALA A 64 -12.75 -9.09 -0.67
C ALA A 64 -13.03 -8.14 0.53
N LEU A 65 -11.97 -7.59 1.15
CA LEU A 65 -12.09 -6.85 2.41
C LEU A 65 -12.54 -5.40 2.23
N ILE A 66 -12.28 -4.80 1.06
CA ILE A 66 -12.60 -3.41 0.77
C ILE A 66 -14.00 -3.33 0.17
N ARG A 67 -14.94 -2.75 0.91
CA ARG A 67 -16.34 -2.60 0.50
C ARG A 67 -16.58 -1.20 -0.09
N GLY A 68 -17.08 -1.13 -1.32
CA GLY A 68 -17.50 0.12 -2.00
C GLY A 68 -17.01 0.22 -3.45
N MET A 69 -17.93 0.43 -4.41
CA MET A 69 -17.68 0.29 -5.86
C MET A 69 -16.38 0.93 -6.39
N HIS A 70 -16.02 2.14 -5.94
CA HIS A 70 -14.84 2.84 -6.46
C HIS A 70 -13.53 2.55 -5.71
N GLN A 71 -13.60 2.02 -4.49
CA GLN A 71 -12.40 1.64 -3.73
C GLN A 71 -12.09 0.15 -3.91
N SER A 72 -13.09 -0.69 -4.20
CA SER A 72 -12.88 -2.12 -4.44
C SER A 72 -12.15 -2.42 -5.74
N GLU A 73 -12.35 -1.60 -6.79
CA GLU A 73 -11.74 -1.84 -8.11
C GLU A 73 -10.26 -1.43 -8.19
N ASN A 74 -9.87 -0.36 -7.48
CA ASN A 74 -8.50 0.13 -7.48
C ASN A 74 -8.15 0.77 -6.12
N PRO A 75 -7.99 -0.03 -5.05
CA PRO A 75 -7.74 0.48 -3.70
C PRO A 75 -6.36 1.12 -3.59
N SER A 76 -6.22 2.09 -2.68
CA SER A 76 -4.88 2.60 -2.34
C SER A 76 -4.16 1.65 -1.40
N ALA A 77 -2.83 1.69 -1.40
CA ALA A 77 -1.98 0.88 -0.53
C ALA A 77 -2.37 1.01 0.96
N GLY A 78 -2.67 2.23 1.42
CA GLY A 78 -3.15 2.50 2.78
C GLY A 78 -4.49 1.84 3.08
N SER A 79 -5.44 1.88 2.15
CA SER A 79 -6.76 1.25 2.31
C SER A 79 -6.64 -0.28 2.41
N ILE A 80 -5.74 -0.89 1.63
CA ILE A 80 -5.45 -2.32 1.72
C ILE A 80 -4.98 -2.70 3.12
N ILE A 81 -3.99 -1.98 3.64
CA ILE A 81 -3.39 -2.28 4.95
C ILE A 81 -4.42 -2.05 6.07
N SER A 82 -5.14 -0.93 6.03
CA SER A 82 -6.19 -0.61 7.02
C SER A 82 -7.30 -1.66 7.04
N ALA A 83 -7.78 -2.08 5.87
CA ALA A 83 -8.81 -3.12 5.75
C ALA A 83 -8.34 -4.46 6.33
N ASN A 84 -7.08 -4.85 6.09
CA ASN A 84 -6.51 -6.07 6.67
C ASN A 84 -6.39 -6.01 8.20
N ILE A 85 -5.89 -4.88 8.73
CA ILE A 85 -5.82 -4.66 10.18
C ILE A 85 -7.21 -4.78 10.81
N ARG A 86 -8.21 -4.14 10.19
CA ARG A 86 -9.59 -4.18 10.68
C ARG A 86 -10.20 -5.57 10.58
N SER A 87 -9.98 -6.28 9.48
CA SER A 87 -10.48 -7.65 9.32
C SER A 87 -9.91 -8.58 10.39
N ALA A 88 -8.60 -8.52 10.62
CA ALA A 88 -7.93 -9.32 11.65
C ALA A 88 -8.42 -8.95 13.06
N ALA A 89 -8.65 -7.66 13.33
CA ALA A 89 -9.22 -7.21 14.60
C ALA A 89 -10.64 -7.74 14.80
N LEU A 90 -11.49 -7.64 13.77
CA LEU A 90 -12.87 -8.13 13.81
C LEU A 90 -12.90 -9.63 14.08
N GLU A 91 -12.10 -10.42 13.37
CA GLU A 91 -11.96 -11.87 13.57
C GLU A 91 -11.58 -12.19 15.03
N ALA A 92 -10.56 -11.50 15.56
CA ALA A 92 -10.13 -11.70 16.95
C ALA A 92 -11.21 -11.33 17.99
N LEU A 93 -12.05 -10.33 17.72
CA LEU A 93 -13.18 -9.99 18.59
C LEU A 93 -14.27 -11.05 18.54
N LEU A 94 -14.62 -11.54 17.35
CA LEU A 94 -15.62 -12.58 17.21
C LEU A 94 -15.17 -13.90 17.85
N ASP A 95 -13.89 -14.25 17.73
CA ASP A 95 -13.30 -15.38 18.45
C ASP A 95 -13.43 -15.22 19.97
N ALA A 96 -13.26 -14.00 20.50
CA ALA A 96 -13.51 -13.73 21.90
C ALA A 96 -15.00 -13.93 22.25
N ALA A 97 -15.93 -13.50 21.41
CA ALA A 97 -17.36 -13.73 21.62
C ALA A 97 -17.73 -15.22 21.62
N VAL A 98 -17.10 -16.03 20.76
CA VAL A 98 -17.24 -17.49 20.78
C VAL A 98 -16.67 -18.06 22.09
N HIS A 99 -15.49 -17.61 22.52
CA HIS A 99 -14.87 -18.07 23.77
C HIS A 99 -15.73 -17.83 25.01
N TYR A 100 -16.37 -16.66 25.10
CA TYR A 100 -17.28 -16.31 26.20
C TYR A 100 -18.71 -16.87 26.03
N GLY A 101 -18.99 -17.56 24.91
CA GLY A 101 -20.28 -18.20 24.63
C GLY A 101 -21.39 -17.24 24.19
N TRP A 102 -21.04 -16.02 23.76
CA TRP A 102 -21.97 -15.04 23.21
C TRP A 102 -22.29 -15.28 21.73
N LEU A 103 -21.39 -15.94 21.01
CA LEU A 103 -21.56 -16.33 19.61
C LEU A 103 -21.45 -17.85 19.49
N GLN A 104 -22.35 -18.46 18.72
CA GLN A 104 -22.33 -19.90 18.46
C GLN A 104 -21.68 -20.20 17.12
N VAL A 105 -21.09 -21.39 17.01
CA VAL A 105 -20.47 -21.90 15.80
C VAL A 105 -21.24 -23.14 15.36
N ASN A 106 -21.54 -23.24 14.06
CA ASN A 106 -22.24 -24.39 13.50
C ASN A 106 -21.31 -25.61 13.33
N GLU A 107 -21.84 -26.73 12.85
CA GLU A 107 -21.09 -27.98 12.63
C GLU A 107 -19.96 -27.85 11.59
N GLU A 108 -20.00 -26.83 10.75
CA GLU A 108 -19.00 -26.54 9.71
C GLU A 108 -17.91 -25.56 10.18
N GLY A 109 -17.96 -25.10 11.43
CA GLY A 109 -17.02 -24.11 11.96
C GLY A 109 -17.36 -22.66 11.64
N MET A 110 -18.55 -22.39 11.09
CA MET A 110 -19.02 -21.05 10.73
C MET A 110 -19.79 -20.41 11.88
N MET A 111 -19.51 -19.14 12.15
CA MET A 111 -20.20 -18.34 13.16
C MET A 111 -21.65 -18.09 12.76
N GLN A 112 -22.59 -18.29 13.69
CA GLN A 112 -24.02 -18.05 13.49
C GLN A 112 -24.36 -16.60 13.88
N ILE A 113 -24.31 -15.71 12.90
CA ILE A 113 -24.66 -14.30 13.04
C ILE A 113 -26.08 -14.08 12.48
N GLY A 114 -26.91 -13.31 13.18
CA GLY A 114 -28.27 -13.02 12.72
C GLY A 114 -28.30 -12.10 11.49
N GLU A 115 -29.19 -12.36 10.54
CA GLU A 115 -29.33 -11.53 9.32
C GLU A 115 -29.63 -10.05 9.65
N ASP A 116 -30.48 -9.79 10.65
CA ASP A 116 -30.80 -8.44 11.14
C ASP A 116 -29.54 -7.68 11.63
N GLU A 117 -28.59 -8.40 12.23
CA GLU A 117 -27.35 -7.84 12.75
C GLU A 117 -26.37 -7.48 11.61
N ILE A 118 -26.34 -8.32 10.57
CA ILE A 118 -25.54 -8.09 9.36
C ILE A 118 -26.08 -6.85 8.61
N GLU A 119 -27.40 -6.77 8.41
CA GLU A 119 -28.04 -5.62 7.76
C GLU A 119 -27.79 -4.32 8.54
N ALA A 120 -27.87 -4.38 9.87
CA ALA A 120 -27.57 -3.24 10.73
C ALA A 120 -26.10 -2.80 10.63
N ALA A 121 -25.16 -3.74 10.54
CA ALA A 121 -23.75 -3.43 10.35
C ALA A 121 -23.51 -2.77 9.00
N ASP A 122 -24.02 -3.32 7.91
CA ASP A 122 -23.82 -2.78 6.55
C ASP A 122 -24.36 -1.34 6.40
N THR A 123 -25.37 -0.96 7.18
CA THR A 123 -25.94 0.40 7.16
C THR A 123 -25.03 1.44 7.85
N VAL A 124 -24.21 1.02 8.82
CA VAL A 124 -23.35 1.90 9.64
C VAL A 124 -21.94 2.04 9.03
N LEU A 125 -21.53 1.06 8.21
CA LEU A 125 -20.19 0.94 7.67
C LEU A 125 -20.01 1.72 6.36
N GLN A 126 -19.69 3.01 6.49
CA GLN A 126 -19.08 3.77 5.40
C GLN A 126 -17.62 4.03 5.75
N ILE A 127 -16.73 3.20 5.20
CA ILE A 127 -15.29 3.42 5.32
C ILE A 127 -14.90 4.46 4.28
N SER A 128 -14.28 5.55 4.73
CA SER A 128 -13.80 6.63 3.88
C SER A 128 -12.53 7.23 4.50
N GLU A 129 -11.57 6.39 4.88
CA GLU A 129 -10.24 6.88 5.20
C GLU A 129 -9.56 7.35 3.90
N ASP A 130 -9.21 8.63 3.87
CA ASP A 130 -8.50 9.25 2.76
C ASP A 130 -7.00 9.30 3.07
N TYR A 131 -6.24 8.42 2.42
CA TYR A 131 -4.78 8.34 2.57
C TYR A 131 -4.02 9.34 1.68
N SER A 132 -4.71 10.26 1.01
CA SER A 132 -4.08 11.32 0.19
C SER A 132 -3.59 12.53 1.00
N GLN A 133 -3.76 12.53 2.32
CA GLN A 133 -3.40 13.65 3.20
C GLN A 133 -2.44 13.20 4.29
N SER A 134 -1.36 13.97 4.52
CA SER A 134 -0.38 13.72 5.59
C SER A 134 0.23 15.03 6.08
N LYS A 135 0.24 15.23 7.41
CA LYS A 135 0.93 16.36 8.02
C LYS A 135 2.44 16.13 8.05
N THR A 136 2.86 14.88 8.25
CA THR A 136 4.28 14.51 8.29
C THR A 136 4.95 14.76 6.94
N ALA A 137 4.29 14.38 5.83
CA ALA A 137 4.81 14.64 4.49
C ALA A 137 5.02 16.15 4.24
N LEU A 138 4.03 16.98 4.60
CA LEU A 138 4.14 18.44 4.47
C LEU A 138 5.26 19.05 5.32
N GLN A 139 5.52 18.50 6.50
CA GLN A 139 6.63 18.93 7.35
C GLN A 139 7.98 18.50 6.77
N ASN A 140 8.07 17.26 6.27
CA ASN A 140 9.30 16.70 5.74
C ASN A 140 9.75 17.37 4.44
N ILE A 141 8.83 17.87 3.61
CA ILE A 141 9.17 18.70 2.43
C ILE A 141 10.00 19.94 2.82
N ASN A 142 9.76 20.50 4.00
CA ASN A 142 10.45 21.70 4.47
C ASN A 142 11.71 21.37 5.29
N ASN A 143 12.01 20.10 5.55
CA ASN A 143 13.13 19.70 6.36
C ASN A 143 14.43 19.59 5.52
N PRO A 144 15.52 20.25 5.92
CA PRO A 144 16.79 20.12 5.23
C PRO A 144 17.42 18.75 5.51
N GLY A 145 17.59 17.94 4.47
CA GLY A 145 18.21 16.61 4.54
C GLY A 145 18.19 15.89 3.18
N VAL A 146 19.01 14.85 3.03
CA VAL A 146 18.93 13.96 1.86
C VAL A 146 17.92 12.87 2.16
N SER A 147 16.80 12.89 1.44
CA SER A 147 15.74 11.87 1.55
C SER A 147 16.25 10.48 1.17
N VAL A 148 15.59 9.44 1.69
CA VAL A 148 15.85 8.05 1.31
C VAL A 148 15.62 7.89 -0.20
N LEU A 149 14.53 8.49 -0.72
CA LEU A 149 14.24 8.50 -2.15
C LEU A 149 15.35 9.20 -2.95
N ASN A 150 15.86 10.36 -2.51
CA ASN A 150 16.94 11.05 -3.23
C ASN A 150 18.22 10.21 -3.27
N LYS A 151 18.55 9.48 -2.19
CA LYS A 151 19.71 8.58 -2.19
C LYS A 151 19.55 7.47 -3.22
N LEU A 152 18.35 6.91 -3.33
CA LEU A 152 18.02 5.90 -4.32
C LEU A 152 18.18 6.44 -5.74
N MET A 153 17.60 7.61 -6.03
CA MET A 153 17.71 8.27 -7.33
C MET A 153 19.17 8.55 -7.71
N HIS A 154 19.96 9.09 -6.79
CA HIS A 154 21.39 9.38 -7.03
C HIS A 154 22.21 8.10 -7.24
N SER A 155 21.85 7.01 -6.57
CA SER A 155 22.50 5.71 -6.74
C SER A 155 22.24 5.15 -8.14
N ALA A 156 20.96 5.12 -8.56
CA ALA A 156 20.55 4.69 -9.89
C ALA A 156 21.16 5.56 -10.99
N GLU A 157 21.11 6.89 -10.84
CA GLU A 157 21.72 7.85 -11.76
C GLU A 157 23.23 7.63 -11.92
N GLY A 158 23.95 7.47 -10.80
CA GLY A 158 25.39 7.30 -10.82
C GLY A 158 25.83 6.00 -11.51
N GLU A 159 25.01 4.95 -11.45
CA GLU A 159 25.23 3.71 -12.18
C GLU A 159 24.85 3.85 -13.65
N PHE A 160 23.70 4.46 -13.94
CA PHE A 160 23.21 4.72 -15.29
C PHE A 160 24.21 5.49 -16.13
N VAL A 161 24.73 6.61 -15.61
CA VAL A 161 25.72 7.43 -16.32
C VAL A 161 26.98 6.64 -16.65
N LYS A 162 27.48 5.82 -15.72
CA LYS A 162 28.69 5.01 -15.95
C LYS A 162 28.49 3.99 -17.05
N GLN A 163 27.34 3.33 -17.05
CA GLN A 163 27.03 2.30 -18.04
C GLN A 163 26.73 2.93 -19.42
N LEU A 164 26.04 4.07 -19.44
CA LEU A 164 25.74 4.84 -20.64
C LEU A 164 27.02 5.29 -21.37
N ASP A 165 28.04 5.73 -20.63
CA ASP A 165 29.33 6.17 -21.21
C ASP A 165 30.19 4.99 -21.72
N SER A 166 29.86 3.75 -21.36
CA SER A 166 30.65 2.53 -21.69
C SER A 166 30.02 1.61 -22.75
N GLN A 167 28.78 1.92 -23.15
CA GLN A 167 27.80 1.27 -24.05
C GLN A 167 28.01 -0.14 -24.65
N VAL A 168 26.94 -0.94 -24.49
CA VAL A 168 26.47 -2.04 -25.38
C VAL A 168 24.93 -2.02 -25.60
N LEU A 169 24.13 -1.39 -24.72
CA LEU A 169 22.65 -1.35 -24.76
C LEU A 169 22.10 0.03 -25.18
N ASP A 170 20.86 0.05 -25.72
CA ASP A 170 20.07 1.28 -25.90
C ASP A 170 19.71 1.93 -24.55
N ALA A 171 19.64 3.25 -24.51
CA ALA A 171 19.45 4.02 -23.28
C ALA A 171 18.10 3.74 -22.59
N TYR A 172 17.07 3.39 -23.35
CA TYR A 172 15.77 3.01 -22.80
C TYR A 172 15.84 1.68 -22.05
N THR A 173 16.39 0.64 -22.69
CA THR A 173 16.57 -0.68 -22.06
C THR A 173 17.47 -0.59 -20.83
N LEU A 174 18.54 0.20 -20.91
CA LEU A 174 19.43 0.44 -19.78
C LEU A 174 18.71 1.11 -18.59
N ALA A 175 17.81 2.06 -18.86
CA ALA A 175 17.03 2.73 -17.81
C ALA A 175 16.10 1.74 -17.09
N ILE A 176 15.44 0.84 -17.84
CA ILE A 176 14.60 -0.20 -17.27
C ILE A 176 15.42 -1.18 -16.42
N GLU A 177 16.55 -1.67 -16.93
CA GLU A 177 17.41 -2.62 -16.20
C GLU A 177 17.92 -2.03 -14.89
N ILE A 178 18.38 -0.77 -14.92
CA ILE A 178 18.90 -0.10 -13.73
C ILE A 178 17.77 0.24 -12.77
N ALA A 179 16.63 0.74 -13.26
CA ALA A 179 15.48 0.99 -12.40
C ALA A 179 15.02 -0.31 -11.72
N ALA A 180 14.92 -1.41 -12.45
CA ALA A 180 14.58 -2.71 -11.88
C ALA A 180 15.59 -3.15 -10.82
N ALA A 181 16.90 -3.00 -11.07
CA ALA A 181 17.95 -3.37 -10.11
C ALA A 181 17.91 -2.54 -8.82
N HIS A 182 17.55 -1.26 -8.90
CA HIS A 182 17.46 -0.35 -7.74
C HIS A 182 16.06 -0.28 -7.12
N SER A 183 15.06 -0.93 -7.71
CA SER A 183 13.65 -0.86 -7.27
C SER A 183 13.01 -2.20 -6.89
N VAL A 184 13.81 -3.25 -6.68
CA VAL A 184 13.35 -4.45 -5.96
C VAL A 184 13.32 -4.13 -4.47
N PHE A 185 12.16 -3.73 -3.96
CA PHE A 185 12.01 -3.39 -2.56
C PHE A 185 11.42 -4.52 -1.73
N THR A 186 12.09 -4.84 -0.64
CA THR A 186 11.52 -5.59 0.48
C THR A 186 10.61 -4.69 1.32
N PRO A 187 9.65 -5.23 2.08
CA PRO A 187 8.85 -4.45 3.02
C PRO A 187 9.69 -3.57 3.95
N GLU A 188 10.84 -4.08 4.40
CA GLU A 188 11.80 -3.38 5.26
C GLU A 188 12.46 -2.17 4.58
N GLU A 189 12.60 -2.20 3.25
CA GLU A 189 13.14 -1.08 2.46
C GLU A 189 12.06 -0.04 2.15
N ILE A 190 10.80 -0.47 1.99
CA ILE A 190 9.65 0.42 1.76
C ILE A 190 9.25 1.16 3.04
N ALA A 191 9.29 0.52 4.21
CA ALA A 191 8.82 1.11 5.45
C ALA A 191 9.49 2.48 5.78
N PRO A 192 10.82 2.65 5.65
CA PRO A 192 11.48 3.95 5.80
C PRO A 192 10.98 5.02 4.82
N LEU A 193 10.69 4.64 3.57
CA LEU A 193 10.15 5.54 2.54
C LEU A 193 8.75 6.01 2.90
N VAL A 194 7.91 5.10 3.41
CA VAL A 194 6.55 5.42 3.89
C VAL A 194 6.59 6.33 5.12
N VAL A 195 7.54 6.15 6.04
CA VAL A 195 7.70 7.03 7.21
C VAL A 195 8.12 8.44 6.77
N GLU A 196 9.03 8.52 5.81
CA GLU A 196 9.49 9.80 5.29
C GLU A 196 8.40 10.53 4.50
N ASN A 197 7.65 9.79 3.67
CA ASN A 197 6.54 10.33 2.90
C ASN A 197 5.29 9.44 3.03
N PRO A 198 4.45 9.68 4.05
CA PRO A 198 3.23 8.89 4.23
C PRO A 198 2.21 8.99 3.09
N LEU A 199 2.35 9.97 2.18
CA LEU A 199 1.50 10.07 0.99
C LEU A 199 1.68 8.89 0.03
N LEU A 200 2.76 8.10 0.16
CA LEU A 200 2.92 6.83 -0.56
C LEU A 200 1.78 5.85 -0.26
N LEU A 201 1.11 5.96 0.90
CA LEU A 201 -0.07 5.16 1.24
C LEU A 201 -1.32 5.54 0.43
N GLY A 202 -1.31 6.71 -0.22
CA GLY A 202 -2.35 7.15 -1.14
C GLY A 202 -2.23 6.56 -2.55
N LEU A 203 -1.10 5.91 -2.87
CA LEU A 203 -0.85 5.35 -4.21
C LEU A 203 -1.75 4.16 -4.50
N ARG A 204 -2.14 4.03 -5.77
CA ARG A 204 -3.04 3.00 -6.32
C ARG A 204 -2.32 2.23 -7.43
N ALA A 205 -2.82 1.08 -7.85
CA ALA A 205 -2.12 0.28 -8.86
C ALA A 205 -2.02 1.01 -10.21
N ASP A 206 -3.06 1.73 -10.62
CA ASP A 206 -3.12 2.61 -11.79
C ASP A 206 -2.45 2.02 -13.05
N ASP A 207 -2.74 0.75 -13.36
CA ASP A 207 -2.20 -0.03 -14.48
C ASP A 207 -0.67 -0.26 -14.46
N LEU A 208 0.04 0.18 -13.42
CA LEU A 208 1.48 -0.05 -13.24
C LEU A 208 1.81 -1.47 -12.72
N VAL A 209 0.78 -2.25 -12.41
CA VAL A 209 0.91 -3.61 -11.91
C VAL A 209 0.24 -4.55 -12.89
N LEU A 210 0.95 -5.60 -13.29
CA LEU A 210 0.42 -6.61 -14.20
C LEU A 210 -0.61 -7.47 -13.47
N ASP A 211 -1.88 -7.33 -13.85
CA ASP A 211 -3.02 -8.05 -13.26
C ASP A 211 -2.84 -9.57 -13.28
N ASP A 212 -2.28 -10.11 -14.37
CA ASP A 212 -2.06 -11.55 -14.54
C ASP A 212 -1.07 -12.13 -13.52
N VAL A 213 -0.14 -11.32 -12.99
CA VAL A 213 0.89 -11.77 -12.04
C VAL A 213 0.31 -11.88 -10.63
N PHE A 214 -0.68 -11.04 -10.31
CA PHE A 214 -1.23 -10.93 -8.96
C PHE A 214 -2.71 -11.27 -8.87
N GLU A 215 -3.30 -11.83 -9.92
CA GLU A 215 -4.74 -12.17 -10.01
C GLU A 215 -5.63 -10.95 -9.71
N SER A 216 -5.22 -9.77 -10.20
CA SER A 216 -5.86 -8.47 -9.92
C SER A 216 -5.91 -8.07 -8.43
N ASP A 217 -5.09 -8.68 -7.57
CA ASP A 217 -5.01 -8.38 -6.13
C ASP A 217 -3.55 -8.22 -5.64
N PRO A 218 -2.86 -7.14 -6.07
CA PRO A 218 -1.47 -6.94 -5.73
C PRO A 218 -1.27 -6.51 -4.28
N PRO A 219 -0.17 -6.94 -3.63
CA PRO A 219 0.19 -6.46 -2.30
C PRO A 219 0.42 -4.95 -2.25
N ALA A 220 0.11 -4.31 -1.12
CA ALA A 220 0.26 -2.86 -0.93
C ALA A 220 1.70 -2.36 -1.18
N GLY A 221 2.70 -3.13 -0.77
CA GLY A 221 4.11 -2.83 -1.02
C GLY A 221 4.48 -2.87 -2.50
N ILE A 222 3.86 -3.76 -3.29
CA ILE A 222 4.10 -3.84 -4.75
C ILE A 222 3.56 -2.59 -5.43
N ILE A 223 2.39 -2.08 -5.03
CA ILE A 223 1.85 -0.83 -5.55
C ILE A 223 2.87 0.31 -5.35
N ILE A 224 3.36 0.49 -4.13
CA ILE A 224 4.35 1.53 -3.81
C ILE A 224 5.65 1.33 -4.60
N SER A 225 6.13 0.08 -4.67
CA SER A 225 7.32 -0.30 -5.42
C SER A 225 7.22 0.05 -6.90
N SER A 226 6.09 -0.26 -7.55
CA SER A 226 5.87 0.03 -8.97
C SER A 226 5.92 1.54 -9.25
N HIS A 227 5.29 2.36 -8.42
CA HIS A 227 5.35 3.82 -8.55
C HIS A 227 6.77 4.37 -8.40
N ILE A 228 7.53 3.87 -7.44
CA ILE A 228 8.93 4.29 -7.24
C ILE A 228 9.77 3.84 -8.44
N THR A 229 9.58 2.62 -8.92
CA THR A 229 10.28 2.10 -10.11
C THR A 229 10.03 2.99 -11.32
N GLN A 230 8.77 3.34 -11.58
CA GLN A 230 8.40 4.22 -12.68
C GLN A 230 9.05 5.60 -12.55
N MET A 231 9.07 6.17 -11.35
CA MET A 231 9.72 7.45 -11.08
C MET A 231 11.24 7.40 -11.37
N VAL A 232 11.90 6.30 -11.04
CA VAL A 232 13.32 6.08 -11.36
C VAL A 232 13.51 6.01 -12.87
N ILE A 233 12.67 5.24 -13.59
CA ILE A 233 12.73 5.13 -15.06
C ILE A 233 12.61 6.53 -15.69
N ASP A 234 11.58 7.28 -15.31
CA ASP A 234 11.30 8.61 -15.88
C ASP A 234 12.50 9.56 -15.69
N HIS A 235 13.11 9.57 -14.50
CA HIS A 235 14.31 10.38 -14.21
C HIS A 235 15.52 9.96 -15.05
N LEU A 236 15.75 8.65 -15.21
CA LEU A 236 16.87 8.16 -16.01
C LEU A 236 16.68 8.47 -17.50
N LEU A 237 15.46 8.40 -18.02
CA LEU A 237 15.13 8.78 -19.40
C LEU A 237 15.27 10.29 -19.63
N GLU A 238 14.87 11.12 -18.67
CA GLU A 238 15.10 12.57 -18.73
C GLU A 238 16.61 12.87 -18.81
N LEU A 239 17.40 12.24 -17.95
CA LEU A 239 18.87 12.38 -17.96
C LEU A 239 19.50 11.89 -19.27
N ALA A 240 19.03 10.78 -19.83
CA ALA A 240 19.49 10.28 -21.12
C ALA A 240 19.17 11.25 -22.26
N THR A 241 18.00 11.89 -22.20
CA THR A 241 17.58 12.93 -23.15
C THR A 241 18.49 14.16 -23.06
N GLU A 242 18.77 14.65 -21.84
CA GLU A 242 19.69 15.77 -21.62
C GLU A 242 21.11 15.50 -22.14
N ARG A 243 21.53 14.24 -22.08
CA ARG A 243 22.84 13.79 -22.60
C ARG A 243 22.85 13.47 -24.09
N GLY A 244 21.71 13.58 -24.77
CA GLY A 244 21.57 13.28 -26.20
C GLY A 244 21.72 11.79 -26.54
N ALA A 245 21.49 10.91 -25.56
CA ALA A 245 21.56 9.47 -25.74
C ALA A 245 20.25 8.85 -26.26
N LEU A 246 19.15 9.61 -26.27
CA LEU A 246 17.88 9.22 -26.85
C LEU A 246 17.58 10.06 -28.09
N ALA A 247 17.06 9.41 -29.13
CA ALA A 247 16.63 10.09 -30.34
C ALA A 247 15.25 10.73 -30.12
N LEU A 248 15.10 11.99 -30.54
CA LEU A 248 13.85 12.72 -30.52
C LEU A 248 13.30 12.84 -31.95
N ASP A 249 11.99 12.76 -32.10
CA ASP A 249 11.33 13.04 -33.37
C ASP A 249 11.27 14.55 -33.67
N GLY A 250 10.71 14.89 -34.84
CA GLY A 250 10.57 16.29 -35.27
C GLY A 250 9.63 17.14 -34.40
N GLU A 251 8.86 16.52 -33.49
CA GLU A 251 7.97 17.19 -32.53
C GLU A 251 8.56 17.24 -31.11
N GLY A 252 9.76 16.66 -30.90
CA GLY A 252 10.43 16.59 -29.61
C GLY A 252 9.95 15.45 -28.71
N GLN A 253 9.25 14.46 -29.25
CA GLN A 253 8.88 13.24 -28.53
C GLN A 253 9.98 12.17 -28.66
N LEU A 254 10.11 11.35 -27.63
CA LEU A 254 11.06 10.23 -27.60
C LEU A 254 10.73 9.19 -28.68
N ILE A 255 11.71 8.89 -29.53
CA ILE A 255 11.62 7.77 -30.46
C ILE A 255 11.98 6.50 -29.68
N LEU A 256 10.96 5.79 -29.21
CA LEU A 256 11.13 4.47 -28.62
C LEU A 256 11.48 3.46 -29.72
N PRO A 257 12.55 2.65 -29.56
CA PRO A 257 12.87 1.61 -30.53
C PRO A 257 11.73 0.59 -30.61
N SER A 258 11.38 0.18 -31.83
CA SER A 258 10.29 -0.78 -32.06
C SER A 258 10.68 -2.23 -31.73
N ASN A 259 11.96 -2.49 -31.45
CA ASN A 259 12.54 -3.78 -31.08
C ASN A 259 13.82 -3.56 -30.24
N GLU A 260 14.10 -4.47 -29.29
CA GLU A 260 15.27 -4.42 -28.40
C GLU A 260 16.63 -4.44 -29.13
N ASP A 261 16.67 -4.91 -30.39
CA ASP A 261 17.89 -5.08 -31.19
C ASP A 261 18.17 -3.93 -32.18
N GLU A 262 17.28 -2.94 -32.32
CA GLU A 262 17.47 -1.85 -33.28
C GLU A 262 17.67 -0.50 -32.57
N PRO A 263 18.79 0.21 -32.82
CA PRO A 263 18.95 1.57 -32.32
C PRO A 263 17.88 2.48 -32.96
N PRO A 264 17.35 3.48 -32.23
CA PRO A 264 16.32 4.35 -32.75
C PRO A 264 16.83 5.10 -33.99
N MET A 265 16.21 4.84 -35.14
CA MET A 265 16.57 5.49 -36.41
C MET A 265 15.71 6.74 -36.63
N VAL A 266 16.38 7.88 -36.78
CA VAL A 266 15.77 9.13 -37.28
C VAL A 266 15.69 9.04 -38.80
N HIS A 267 14.49 9.17 -39.37
CA HIS A 267 14.29 9.33 -40.82
C HIS A 267 14.36 10.79 -41.25
#